data_AF-A0A966PYL2-F1
#
_entry.id   AF-A0A966PYL2-F1
#
_cell.length_a   1.000
_cell.length_b   1.000
_cell.length_c   1.000
_cell.angle_alpha   90.00
_cell.angle_beta   90.00
_cell.angle_gamma   90.00
#
_symmetry.space_group_name_H-M   'P 1'
#
loop_
_entity.id
_entity.type
_entity.pdbx_description
1 polymer ?
#
loop_
_entity_poly.entity_id
_entity_poly.type
_entity_poly.pdbx_seq_one_letter_code
_entity_poly.pdbx_strand_id
1 'polypeptide(L)'
;MIETTQYYDEYIRYFYLALDQQKKCNVSTEPPYGMMKHIESDVGDDLMHHVELYDVVERKYAGFSQIVNDVFYGWTNQHPYWHKMQADNVTHQRKTVANDWTGKHTDFKLPEWLYIFILHRVCGSAINYATKPSGYHNTLLFSLHNCKTIEDMVEMVNTYQYSFYTSVGYQFPAFPKPPAESKYKRGGDYYLSEFAPRLARDLAEFLEKGGKRDLREIGTFMLDWNVKNGLRQYHFQYAAVVADVADWYPQYTNKESPFYYGSNAVECISYLAKPTTKMKQEQFLDQVMEKIYEDTGAYPYNAEDVCCDFIRWVENYVRPGSDYDHLDFDDVWSSCRIKDHPYGRQKAMLQLGLIDTFNNITAHPSDDTILKANNMTVEQYKNLCKAL
;
A
#
# COMPACT_ATOMS: atom_id res chain seq x y z
N MET A 1 11.17 -17.28 21.46
CA MET A 1 9.83 -16.70 21.60
C MET A 1 9.95 -15.19 21.55
N ILE A 2 8.85 -14.47 21.41
CA ILE A 2 8.82 -13.00 21.43
C ILE A 2 8.19 -12.49 22.73
N GLU A 3 8.60 -11.31 23.16
CA GLU A 3 8.00 -10.54 24.25
C GLU A 3 7.52 -9.20 23.67
N THR A 4 6.23 -8.89 23.79
CA THR A 4 5.66 -7.65 23.27
C THR A 4 6.11 -6.44 24.09
N THR A 5 6.16 -5.27 23.44
CA THR A 5 6.43 -3.99 24.11
C THR A 5 5.16 -3.14 24.18
N GLN A 6 5.24 -1.97 24.81
CA GLN A 6 4.14 -0.98 24.79
C GLN A 6 3.72 -0.56 23.37
N TYR A 7 4.60 -0.69 22.37
CA TYR A 7 4.26 -0.41 20.97
C TYR A 7 3.28 -1.45 20.41
N TYR A 8 3.30 -2.69 20.90
CA TYR A 8 2.33 -3.71 20.50
C TYR A 8 0.93 -3.34 20.97
N ASP A 9 0.77 -2.99 22.25
CA ASP A 9 -0.54 -2.60 22.80
C ASP A 9 -1.09 -1.37 22.08
N GLU A 10 -0.20 -0.42 21.74
CA GLU A 10 -0.57 0.77 20.98
C GLU A 10 -0.89 0.47 19.51
N TYR A 11 -0.19 -0.49 18.89
CA TYR A 11 -0.50 -1.00 17.55
C TYR A 11 -1.90 -1.62 17.51
N ILE A 12 -2.25 -2.46 18.49
CA ILE A 12 -3.59 -3.05 18.59
C ILE A 12 -4.65 -1.95 18.74
N ARG A 13 -4.38 -0.91 19.54
CA ARG A 13 -5.27 0.25 19.65
C ARG A 13 -5.43 0.98 18.31
N TYR A 14 -4.33 1.29 17.63
CA TYR A 14 -4.35 1.92 16.31
C TYR A 14 -5.11 1.08 15.28
N PHE A 15 -4.88 -0.23 15.26
CA PHE A 15 -5.58 -1.16 14.36
C PHE A 15 -7.10 -1.02 14.50
N TYR A 16 -7.63 -0.97 15.72
CA TYR A 16 -9.07 -0.82 15.93
C TYR A 16 -9.59 0.58 15.60
N LEU A 17 -8.78 1.63 15.75
CA LEU A 17 -9.13 2.97 15.25
C LEU A 17 -9.23 2.98 13.72
N ALA A 18 -8.23 2.45 13.02
CA ALA A 18 -8.21 2.35 11.57
C ALA A 18 -9.33 1.44 11.04
N LEU A 19 -9.66 0.35 11.73
CA LEU A 19 -10.79 -0.52 11.38
C LEU A 19 -12.13 0.20 11.55
N ASP A 20 -12.31 0.99 12.61
CA ASP A 20 -13.51 1.79 12.80
C ASP A 20 -13.65 2.87 11.71
N GLN A 21 -12.55 3.57 11.39
CA GLN A 21 -12.47 4.52 10.28
C GLN A 21 -12.83 3.85 8.95
N GLN A 22 -12.27 2.66 8.67
CA GLN A 22 -12.56 1.89 7.46
C GLN A 22 -14.06 1.60 7.33
N LYS A 23 -14.68 1.12 8.41
CA LYS A 23 -16.11 0.77 8.43
C LYS A 23 -17.00 1.99 8.22
N LYS A 24 -16.66 3.12 8.84
CA LYS A 24 -17.44 4.36 8.76
C LYS A 24 -17.27 5.09 7.44
N CYS A 25 -16.05 5.15 6.91
CA CYS A 25 -15.66 6.06 5.83
C CYS A 25 -15.24 5.39 4.52
N ASN A 26 -14.89 4.10 4.53
CA ASN A 26 -14.43 3.40 3.33
C ASN A 26 -15.41 2.35 2.84
N VAL A 27 -15.57 1.26 3.59
CA VAL A 27 -16.44 0.14 3.22
C VAL A 27 -16.89 -0.61 4.47
N SER A 28 -18.16 -1.00 4.46
CA SER A 28 -18.75 -1.85 5.49
C SER A 28 -19.96 -2.58 4.92
N THR A 29 -20.25 -3.77 5.44
CA THR A 29 -21.51 -4.49 5.21
C THR A 29 -22.64 -3.99 6.09
N GLU A 30 -22.34 -3.10 7.04
CA GLU A 30 -23.30 -2.52 7.99
C GLU A 30 -23.37 -0.99 7.82
N PRO A 31 -24.53 -0.35 8.11
CA PRO A 31 -24.63 1.11 8.15
C PRO A 31 -23.52 1.73 9.03
N PRO A 32 -22.88 2.83 8.61
CA PRO A 32 -23.23 3.69 7.47
C PRO A 32 -22.62 3.25 6.13
N TYR A 33 -22.21 1.98 5.96
CA TYR A 33 -21.70 1.41 4.72
C TYR A 33 -20.48 2.14 4.13
N GLY A 34 -19.62 2.66 5.01
CA GLY A 34 -18.49 3.47 4.57
C GLY A 34 -18.87 4.86 4.07
N MET A 35 -20.13 5.33 4.17
CA MET A 35 -20.56 6.58 3.53
C MET A 35 -20.19 7.85 4.29
N MET A 36 -19.70 7.75 5.52
CA MET A 36 -19.34 8.91 6.33
C MET A 36 -18.11 9.60 5.74
N LYS A 37 -18.07 10.93 5.76
CA LYS A 37 -16.84 11.63 5.38
C LYS A 37 -15.77 11.39 6.44
N HIS A 38 -14.52 11.40 6.03
CA HIS A 38 -13.37 11.16 6.90
C HIS A 38 -13.35 12.08 8.13
N ILE A 39 -13.61 13.37 7.92
CA ILE A 39 -13.68 14.40 8.97
C ILE A 39 -14.87 14.24 9.93
N GLU A 40 -15.89 13.44 9.56
CA GLU A 40 -17.10 13.21 10.35
C GLU A 40 -17.02 11.90 11.16
N SER A 41 -15.93 11.15 11.03
CA SER A 41 -15.73 9.80 11.58
C SER A 41 -15.72 9.69 13.10
N ASP A 42 -15.32 10.77 13.77
CA ASP A 42 -15.18 10.88 15.23
C ASP A 42 -14.44 9.70 15.88
N VAL A 43 -13.37 9.20 15.23
CA VAL A 43 -12.49 8.16 15.80
C VAL A 43 -11.62 8.62 16.98
N GLY A 44 -11.80 9.84 17.47
CA GLY A 44 -11.04 10.37 18.62
C GLY A 44 -9.54 10.55 18.36
N ASP A 45 -9.15 10.76 17.10
CA ASP A 45 -7.76 10.98 16.69
C ASP A 45 -7.71 12.07 15.62
N ASP A 46 -7.09 13.18 15.97
CA ASP A 46 -7.10 14.41 15.16
C ASP A 46 -6.30 14.26 13.85
N LEU A 47 -5.14 13.58 13.92
CA LEU A 47 -4.38 13.24 12.71
C LEU A 47 -5.20 12.35 11.77
N MET A 48 -5.86 11.31 12.30
CA MET A 48 -6.75 10.45 11.51
C MET A 48 -8.05 11.15 11.09
N HIS A 49 -8.41 12.32 11.59
CA HIS A 49 -9.54 13.09 11.05
C HIS A 49 -9.14 13.86 9.81
N HIS A 50 -7.93 14.43 9.84
CA HIS A 50 -7.43 15.34 8.81
C HIS A 50 -6.59 14.67 7.72
N VAL A 51 -6.01 13.49 7.98
CA VAL A 51 -5.08 12.81 7.08
C VAL A 51 -5.61 11.43 6.67
N GLU A 52 -6.09 11.35 5.43
CA GLU A 52 -6.67 10.14 4.80
C GLU A 52 -5.71 8.95 4.61
N LEU A 53 -4.48 9.01 5.11
CA LEU A 53 -3.53 7.89 5.00
C LEU A 53 -3.91 6.72 5.92
N TYR A 54 -4.54 7.01 7.07
CA TYR A 54 -4.65 6.09 8.21
C TYR A 54 -6.02 5.39 8.29
N ASP A 55 -6.68 5.16 7.15
CA ASP A 55 -8.13 4.96 7.09
C ASP A 55 -8.58 3.52 6.76
N VAL A 56 -7.63 2.59 6.64
CA VAL A 56 -7.89 1.18 6.30
C VAL A 56 -6.98 0.21 7.05
N VAL A 57 -7.49 -1.01 7.26
CA VAL A 57 -6.72 -2.17 7.72
C VAL A 57 -6.65 -3.28 6.67
N GLU A 58 -7.45 -3.19 5.61
CA GLU A 58 -7.40 -4.07 4.46
C GLU A 58 -6.85 -3.31 3.26
N ARG A 59 -5.68 -3.76 2.78
CA ARG A 59 -4.96 -3.17 1.65
C ARG A 59 -5.80 -3.02 0.39
N LYS A 60 -6.76 -3.93 0.20
CA LYS A 60 -7.72 -3.91 -0.91
C LYS A 60 -8.53 -2.61 -0.98
N TYR A 61 -8.75 -1.94 0.14
CA TYR A 61 -9.54 -0.72 0.22
C TYR A 61 -8.70 0.57 0.27
N ALA A 62 -7.39 0.43 0.46
CA ALA A 62 -6.45 1.54 0.36
C ALA A 62 -6.58 2.24 -1.01
N GLY A 63 -6.36 3.56 -1.05
CA GLY A 63 -6.56 4.38 -2.25
C GLY A 63 -5.95 3.79 -3.52
N PHE A 64 -4.78 3.16 -3.41
CA PHE A 64 -4.04 2.55 -4.54
C PHE A 64 -4.57 1.22 -5.06
N SER A 65 -5.51 0.60 -4.36
CA SER A 65 -6.17 -0.65 -4.76
C SER A 65 -7.61 -0.41 -5.23
N GLN A 66 -8.13 0.81 -5.03
CA GLN A 66 -9.50 1.15 -5.39
C GLN A 66 -9.80 0.99 -6.88
N ILE A 67 -8.90 1.43 -7.77
CA ILE A 67 -9.08 1.22 -9.21
C ILE A 67 -9.05 -0.27 -9.58
N VAL A 68 -8.32 -1.10 -8.85
CA VAL A 68 -8.27 -2.55 -9.10
C VAL A 68 -9.63 -3.18 -8.74
N ASN A 69 -10.30 -2.71 -7.68
CA ASN A 69 -11.69 -3.10 -7.40
C ASN A 69 -12.63 -2.68 -8.53
N ASP A 70 -12.53 -1.43 -9.00
CA ASP A 70 -13.39 -0.90 -10.06
C ASP A 70 -13.24 -1.71 -11.36
N VAL A 71 -11.99 -2.06 -11.71
CA VAL A 71 -11.65 -2.87 -12.89
C VAL A 71 -12.10 -4.32 -12.74
N PHE A 72 -11.87 -4.93 -11.57
CA PHE A 72 -12.16 -6.35 -11.36
C PHE A 72 -13.67 -6.61 -11.26
N TYR A 73 -14.38 -5.85 -10.44
CA TYR A 73 -15.80 -6.09 -10.17
C TYR A 73 -16.75 -5.36 -11.13
N GLY A 74 -16.31 -4.25 -11.74
CA GLY A 74 -17.17 -3.36 -12.52
C GLY A 74 -18.31 -2.74 -11.70
N TRP A 75 -19.32 -2.20 -12.39
CA TRP A 75 -20.50 -1.58 -11.77
C TRP A 75 -21.54 -2.65 -11.39
N THR A 76 -21.19 -3.50 -10.43
CA THR A 76 -22.01 -4.65 -10.01
C THR A 76 -22.22 -4.70 -8.49
N ASN A 77 -23.21 -5.47 -8.04
CA ASN A 77 -23.48 -5.63 -6.60
C ASN A 77 -22.43 -6.49 -5.86
N GLN A 78 -21.47 -7.08 -6.57
CA GLN A 78 -20.29 -7.72 -5.98
C GLN A 78 -19.19 -6.71 -5.63
N HIS A 79 -19.27 -5.48 -6.15
CA HIS A 79 -18.27 -4.45 -5.91
C HIS A 79 -18.26 -4.04 -4.43
N PRO A 80 -17.09 -3.96 -3.75
CA PRO A 80 -17.04 -3.65 -2.31
C PRO A 80 -17.66 -2.28 -1.98
N TYR A 81 -17.53 -1.32 -2.89
CA TYR A 81 -18.12 0.01 -2.75
C TYR A 81 -19.55 0.13 -3.30
N TRP A 82 -20.29 -0.97 -3.49
CA TRP A 82 -21.60 -0.97 -4.15
C TRP A 82 -22.59 0.00 -3.51
N HIS A 83 -22.69 0.06 -2.18
CA HIS A 83 -23.59 1.00 -1.51
C HIS A 83 -23.26 2.48 -1.82
N LYS A 84 -21.98 2.83 -1.92
CA LYS A 84 -21.54 4.16 -2.36
C LYS A 84 -21.92 4.44 -3.81
N MET A 85 -21.74 3.43 -4.68
CA MET A 85 -22.11 3.52 -6.09
C MET A 85 -23.62 3.73 -6.28
N GLN A 86 -24.45 3.01 -5.51
CA GLN A 86 -25.91 3.18 -5.52
C GLN A 86 -26.36 4.57 -5.08
N ALA A 87 -25.64 5.17 -4.12
CA ALA A 87 -25.89 6.51 -3.62
C ALA A 87 -25.30 7.63 -4.51
N ASP A 88 -24.66 7.28 -5.64
CA ASP A 88 -23.86 8.19 -6.48
C ASP A 88 -22.78 8.96 -5.68
N ASN A 89 -22.34 8.40 -4.54
CA ASN A 89 -21.28 8.95 -3.69
C ASN A 89 -19.92 8.38 -4.10
N VAL A 90 -19.53 8.66 -5.35
CA VAL A 90 -18.29 8.16 -5.96
C VAL A 90 -17.63 9.23 -6.81
N THR A 91 -16.32 9.10 -7.03
CA THR A 91 -15.59 9.97 -7.95
C THR A 91 -16.01 9.71 -9.40
N HIS A 92 -15.82 10.71 -10.27
CA HIS A 92 -16.04 10.54 -11.71
C HIS A 92 -15.16 9.42 -12.29
N GLN A 93 -13.91 9.33 -11.83
CA GLN A 93 -12.95 8.31 -12.23
C GLN A 93 -13.48 6.89 -11.96
N ARG A 94 -13.95 6.61 -10.73
CA ARG A 94 -14.57 5.33 -10.39
C ARG A 94 -15.78 5.05 -11.26
N LYS A 95 -16.67 6.05 -11.43
CA LYS A 95 -17.88 5.89 -12.24
C LYS A 95 -17.54 5.49 -13.66
N THR A 96 -16.57 6.15 -14.30
CA THR A 96 -16.12 5.80 -15.65
C THR A 96 -15.52 4.40 -15.68
N VAL A 97 -14.49 4.12 -14.87
CA VAL A 97 -13.77 2.84 -14.90
C VAL A 97 -14.70 1.67 -14.57
N ALA A 98 -15.46 1.72 -13.49
CA ALA A 98 -16.31 0.60 -13.11
C ALA A 98 -17.40 0.30 -14.16
N ASN A 99 -17.97 1.33 -14.81
CA ASN A 99 -18.92 1.10 -15.92
C ASN A 99 -18.22 0.46 -17.12
N ASP A 100 -17.09 1.02 -17.56
CA ASP A 100 -16.35 0.56 -18.74
C ASP A 100 -15.87 -0.90 -18.62
N TRP A 101 -15.55 -1.35 -17.40
CA TRP A 101 -15.09 -2.70 -17.10
C TRP A 101 -16.20 -3.69 -16.73
N THR A 102 -17.46 -3.25 -16.69
CA THR A 102 -18.58 -4.14 -16.33
C THR A 102 -18.68 -5.33 -17.29
N GLY A 103 -18.67 -6.54 -16.72
CA GLY A 103 -18.79 -7.78 -17.47
C GLY A 103 -17.46 -8.34 -18.01
N LYS A 104 -16.31 -7.74 -17.71
CA LYS A 104 -15.01 -8.15 -18.29
C LYS A 104 -14.58 -9.59 -17.99
N HIS A 105 -15.09 -10.19 -16.92
CA HIS A 105 -14.88 -11.60 -16.62
C HIS A 105 -15.34 -12.57 -17.73
N THR A 106 -16.19 -12.15 -18.67
CA THR A 106 -16.56 -12.98 -19.84
C THR A 106 -15.47 -13.05 -20.90
N ASP A 107 -14.64 -12.01 -21.00
CA ASP A 107 -13.51 -11.94 -21.94
C ASP A 107 -12.22 -12.49 -21.30
N PHE A 108 -11.97 -12.14 -20.04
CA PHE A 108 -10.66 -12.35 -19.39
C PHE A 108 -10.62 -13.60 -18.52
N LYS A 109 -9.54 -14.36 -18.67
CA LYS A 109 -9.17 -15.47 -17.78
C LYS A 109 -8.03 -15.04 -16.87
N LEU A 110 -7.55 -15.96 -16.02
CA LEU A 110 -6.49 -15.69 -15.05
C LEU A 110 -5.25 -15.01 -15.69
N PRO A 111 -4.72 -15.41 -16.86
CA PRO A 111 -3.57 -14.75 -17.45
C PRO A 111 -3.80 -13.25 -17.74
N GLU A 112 -4.96 -12.88 -18.29
CA GLU A 112 -5.29 -11.47 -18.59
C GLU A 112 -5.34 -10.63 -17.31
N TRP A 113 -5.95 -11.16 -16.24
CA TRP A 113 -6.01 -10.46 -14.95
C TRP A 113 -4.65 -10.33 -14.28
N LEU A 114 -3.81 -11.38 -14.34
CA LEU A 114 -2.44 -11.30 -13.84
C LEU A 114 -1.60 -10.29 -14.63
N TYR A 115 -1.79 -10.19 -15.94
CA TYR A 115 -1.14 -9.16 -16.75
C TYR A 115 -1.56 -7.76 -16.30
N ILE A 116 -2.85 -7.53 -16.04
CA ILE A 116 -3.36 -6.26 -15.51
C ILE A 116 -2.74 -5.91 -14.16
N PHE A 117 -2.66 -6.86 -13.22
CA PHE A 117 -2.01 -6.61 -11.93
C PHE A 117 -0.52 -6.28 -12.09
N ILE A 118 0.21 -7.07 -12.86
CA ILE A 118 1.63 -6.83 -13.14
C ILE A 118 1.81 -5.44 -13.75
N LEU A 119 1.08 -5.11 -14.82
CA LEU A 119 1.16 -3.83 -15.52
C LEU A 119 0.89 -2.68 -14.56
N HIS A 120 -0.21 -2.73 -13.81
CA HIS A 120 -0.60 -1.64 -12.92
C HIS A 120 0.45 -1.40 -11.81
N ARG A 121 1.01 -2.47 -11.23
CA ARG A 121 2.01 -2.35 -10.16
C ARG A 121 3.38 -1.94 -10.67
N VAL A 122 3.85 -2.44 -11.83
CA VAL A 122 5.19 -2.10 -12.35
C VAL A 122 5.26 -0.70 -12.96
N CYS A 123 4.15 -0.12 -13.41
CA CYS A 123 4.13 1.24 -13.96
C CYS A 123 4.22 2.34 -12.88
N GLY A 124 4.17 1.98 -11.59
CA GLY A 124 4.12 2.93 -10.46
C GLY A 124 2.75 3.57 -10.27
N SER A 125 1.78 3.24 -11.12
CA SER A 125 0.44 3.85 -11.18
C SER A 125 -0.42 3.61 -9.94
N ALA A 126 -0.05 2.64 -9.10
CA ALA A 126 -0.75 2.29 -7.88
C ALA A 126 -0.84 3.47 -6.90
N ILE A 127 0.29 4.07 -6.54
CA ILE A 127 0.32 5.20 -5.61
C ILE A 127 0.88 6.41 -6.34
N ASN A 128 0.08 7.47 -6.44
CA ASN A 128 0.54 8.79 -6.81
C ASN A 128 0.17 9.79 -5.72
N TYR A 129 1.11 10.09 -4.83
CA TYR A 129 0.88 11.03 -3.73
C TYR A 129 0.63 12.47 -4.18
N ALA A 130 0.85 12.83 -5.45
CA ALA A 130 0.61 14.18 -5.95
C ALA A 130 -0.81 14.41 -6.48
N THR A 131 -1.63 13.36 -6.62
CA THR A 131 -2.97 13.47 -7.22
C THR A 131 -3.96 12.57 -6.53
N LYS A 132 -5.14 13.10 -6.19
CA LYS A 132 -6.27 12.32 -5.67
C LYS A 132 -7.39 12.18 -6.74
N PRO A 133 -8.09 11.04 -6.81
CA PRO A 133 -7.83 9.81 -6.05
C PRO A 133 -6.55 9.09 -6.52
N SER A 134 -5.75 8.59 -5.58
CA SER A 134 -4.57 7.76 -5.89
C SER A 134 -4.96 6.51 -6.68
N GLY A 135 -4.07 5.99 -7.53
CA GLY A 135 -4.34 4.81 -8.36
C GLY A 135 -4.96 5.11 -9.73
N TYR A 136 -5.63 6.25 -9.90
CA TYR A 136 -6.37 6.60 -11.13
C TYR A 136 -5.58 7.45 -12.12
N HIS A 137 -4.30 7.71 -11.85
CA HIS A 137 -3.45 8.55 -12.68
C HIS A 137 -2.27 7.75 -13.22
N ASN A 138 -1.76 8.19 -14.38
CA ASN A 138 -0.64 7.52 -15.07
C ASN A 138 -0.90 6.02 -15.25
N THR A 139 -2.09 5.63 -15.73
CA THR A 139 -2.52 4.23 -15.83
C THR A 139 -3.21 3.97 -17.16
N LEU A 140 -3.07 2.76 -17.69
CA LEU A 140 -3.78 2.34 -18.91
C LEU A 140 -5.18 1.78 -18.62
N LEU A 141 -5.56 1.64 -17.33
CA LEU A 141 -6.82 1.00 -16.94
C LEU A 141 -8.07 1.74 -17.45
N PHE A 142 -7.98 3.02 -17.82
CA PHE A 142 -9.07 3.74 -18.51
C PHE A 142 -9.30 3.29 -19.96
N SER A 143 -8.40 2.50 -20.54
CA SER A 143 -8.45 2.17 -21.98
C SER A 143 -8.41 0.67 -22.25
N LEU A 144 -7.82 -0.13 -21.35
CA LEU A 144 -7.68 -1.58 -21.54
C LEU A 144 -9.01 -2.35 -21.48
N HIS A 145 -10.12 -1.73 -21.05
CA HIS A 145 -11.44 -2.36 -21.09
C HIS A 145 -11.87 -2.79 -22.52
N ASN A 146 -11.36 -2.09 -23.55
CA ASN A 146 -11.64 -2.39 -24.96
C ASN A 146 -10.88 -3.64 -25.48
N CYS A 147 -9.86 -4.11 -24.76
CA CYS A 147 -9.03 -5.25 -25.13
C CYS A 147 -9.72 -6.56 -24.75
N LYS A 148 -9.56 -7.65 -25.51
CA LYS A 148 -10.08 -8.98 -25.14
C LYS A 148 -8.99 -9.96 -24.76
N THR A 149 -7.76 -9.70 -25.16
CA THR A 149 -6.61 -10.56 -24.97
C THR A 149 -5.41 -9.77 -24.46
N ILE A 150 -4.38 -10.46 -23.96
CA ILE A 150 -3.10 -9.83 -23.64
C ILE A 150 -2.47 -9.18 -24.88
N GLU A 151 -2.62 -9.78 -26.06
CA GLU A 151 -2.13 -9.24 -27.32
C GLU A 151 -2.74 -7.87 -27.64
N ASP A 152 -4.06 -7.71 -27.47
CA ASP A 152 -4.73 -6.41 -27.64
C ASP A 152 -4.19 -5.38 -26.63
N MET A 153 -3.93 -5.81 -25.39
CA MET A 153 -3.36 -4.93 -24.36
C MET A 153 -1.92 -4.53 -24.68
N VAL A 154 -1.13 -5.43 -25.26
CA VAL A 154 0.24 -5.14 -25.74
C VAL A 154 0.21 -4.17 -26.92
N GLU A 155 -0.75 -4.29 -27.84
CA GLU A 155 -0.94 -3.31 -28.91
C GLU A 155 -1.25 -1.93 -28.33
N MET A 156 -2.13 -1.86 -27.32
CA MET A 156 -2.41 -0.61 -26.61
C MET A 156 -1.16 -0.03 -25.94
N VAL A 157 -0.36 -0.82 -25.21
CA VAL A 157 0.92 -0.38 -24.61
C VAL A 157 1.83 0.29 -25.66
N ASN A 158 1.89 -0.27 -26.87
CA ASN A 158 2.77 0.20 -27.94
C ASN A 158 2.24 1.42 -28.72
N THR A 159 0.92 1.62 -28.72
CA THR A 159 0.26 2.68 -29.51
C THR A 159 -0.28 3.83 -28.66
N TYR A 160 -0.32 3.67 -27.33
CA TYR A 160 -0.84 4.69 -26.43
C TYR A 160 0.00 5.96 -26.46
N GLN A 161 -0.66 7.09 -26.70
CA GLN A 161 0.00 8.37 -26.96
C GLN A 161 0.47 9.10 -25.69
N TYR A 162 -0.11 8.77 -24.53
CA TYR A 162 0.14 9.46 -23.27
C TYR A 162 1.09 8.66 -22.36
N SER A 163 1.71 9.36 -21.40
CA SER A 163 2.50 8.67 -20.37
C SER A 163 1.59 7.93 -19.39
N PHE A 164 1.97 6.71 -19.06
CA PHE A 164 1.33 5.89 -18.03
C PHE A 164 2.35 5.30 -17.05
N TYR A 165 3.54 5.91 -16.96
CA TYR A 165 4.55 5.59 -15.96
C TYR A 165 4.71 6.76 -15.00
N THR A 166 4.91 6.48 -13.72
CA THR A 166 5.22 7.49 -12.71
C THR A 166 6.22 6.95 -11.70
N SER A 167 7.10 7.82 -11.22
CA SER A 167 7.99 7.55 -10.07
C SER A 167 7.55 8.30 -8.82
N VAL A 168 6.41 9.00 -8.87
CA VAL A 168 5.86 9.74 -7.73
C VAL A 168 5.05 8.76 -6.88
N GLY A 169 5.54 8.44 -5.69
CA GLY A 169 4.96 7.38 -4.85
C GLY A 169 5.67 6.05 -5.08
N TYR A 170 5.03 5.14 -5.82
CA TYR A 170 5.65 3.85 -6.15
C TYR A 170 6.67 4.02 -7.28
N GLN A 171 7.94 3.74 -7.01
CA GLN A 171 8.95 3.71 -8.06
C GLN A 171 8.72 2.50 -8.97
N PHE A 172 8.71 2.72 -10.28
CA PHE A 172 8.76 1.61 -11.25
C PHE A 172 10.14 0.93 -11.21
N PRO A 173 10.23 -0.36 -11.57
CA PRO A 173 11.49 -1.08 -11.49
C PRO A 173 12.45 -0.68 -12.60
N ALA A 174 13.72 -1.04 -12.45
CA ALA A 174 14.73 -0.86 -13.49
C ALA A 174 14.48 -1.83 -14.66
N PHE A 175 13.64 -1.41 -15.60
CA PHE A 175 13.25 -2.16 -16.79
C PHE A 175 14.45 -2.52 -17.70
N PRO A 176 14.38 -3.62 -18.46
CA PRO A 176 15.39 -3.98 -19.45
C PRO A 176 15.54 -2.89 -20.52
N LYS A 177 16.77 -2.72 -21.01
CA LYS A 177 17.01 -1.86 -22.17
C LYS A 177 16.37 -2.50 -23.41
N PRO A 178 15.64 -1.73 -24.24
CA PRO A 178 15.21 -2.22 -25.54
C PRO A 178 16.41 -2.70 -26.38
N PRO A 179 16.26 -3.80 -27.15
CA PRO A 179 17.28 -4.20 -28.11
C PRO A 179 17.53 -3.09 -29.12
N ALA A 180 18.78 -3.00 -29.60
CA ALA A 180 19.12 -2.10 -30.70
C ALA A 180 18.22 -2.40 -31.91
N GLU A 181 17.74 -1.36 -32.59
CA GLU A 181 16.85 -1.44 -33.76
C GLU A 181 15.44 -2.02 -33.48
N SER A 182 15.06 -2.22 -32.22
CA SER A 182 13.70 -2.64 -31.87
C SER A 182 12.68 -1.50 -32.03
N LYS A 183 11.40 -1.86 -32.16
CA LYS A 183 10.26 -0.92 -32.22
C LYS A 183 9.98 -0.18 -30.89
N TYR A 184 10.60 -0.62 -29.78
CA TYR A 184 10.29 -0.14 -28.45
C TYR A 184 11.07 1.13 -28.10
N LYS A 185 10.35 2.20 -27.76
CA LYS A 185 10.97 3.48 -27.37
C LYS A 185 11.47 3.51 -25.93
N ARG A 186 10.79 2.79 -25.02
CA ARG A 186 11.08 2.77 -23.58
C ARG A 186 11.29 1.34 -23.10
N GLY A 187 12.13 1.17 -22.08
CA GLY A 187 12.36 -0.15 -21.45
C GLY A 187 11.10 -0.74 -20.83
N GLY A 188 10.23 0.10 -20.26
CA GLY A 188 8.92 -0.33 -19.76
C GLY A 188 8.04 -0.93 -20.86
N ASP A 189 7.95 -0.26 -22.02
CA ASP A 189 7.14 -0.73 -23.15
C ASP A 189 7.66 -2.09 -23.65
N TYR A 190 9.00 -2.24 -23.71
CA TYR A 190 9.64 -3.51 -24.05
C TYR A 190 9.31 -4.61 -23.03
N TYR A 191 9.42 -4.33 -21.73
CA TYR A 191 9.06 -5.28 -20.68
C TYR A 191 7.59 -5.70 -20.74
N LEU A 192 6.68 -4.72 -20.82
CA LEU A 192 5.24 -4.97 -20.87
C LEU A 192 4.81 -5.67 -22.17
N SER A 193 5.55 -5.53 -23.26
CA SER A 193 5.21 -6.18 -24.53
C SER A 193 5.78 -7.59 -24.66
N GLU A 194 6.96 -7.87 -24.08
CA GLU A 194 7.72 -9.10 -24.38
C GLU A 194 7.88 -10.03 -23.17
N PHE A 195 7.89 -9.47 -21.95
CA PHE A 195 8.16 -10.23 -20.74
C PHE A 195 6.91 -10.40 -19.87
N ALA A 196 6.19 -9.31 -19.57
CA ALA A 196 5.00 -9.38 -18.72
C ALA A 196 3.91 -10.34 -19.26
N PRO A 197 3.63 -10.44 -20.58
CA PRO A 197 2.66 -11.40 -21.11
C PRO A 197 3.04 -12.85 -20.84
N ARG A 198 4.34 -13.17 -20.96
CA ARG A 198 4.87 -14.52 -20.70
C ARG A 198 4.85 -14.82 -19.21
N LEU A 199 5.31 -13.88 -18.38
CA LEU A 199 5.25 -14.00 -16.92
C LEU A 199 3.81 -14.23 -16.44
N ALA A 200 2.84 -13.48 -16.95
CA ALA A 200 1.44 -13.62 -16.55
C ALA A 200 0.87 -15.02 -16.87
N ARG A 201 1.21 -15.58 -18.04
CA ARG A 201 0.81 -16.93 -18.43
C ARG A 201 1.50 -18.01 -17.61
N ASP A 202 2.82 -17.91 -17.46
CA ASP A 202 3.60 -18.87 -16.67
C ASP A 202 3.18 -18.84 -15.19
N LEU A 203 2.84 -17.67 -14.66
CA LEU A 203 2.28 -17.52 -13.31
C LEU A 203 0.88 -18.12 -13.19
N ALA A 204 0.00 -17.90 -14.17
CA ALA A 204 -1.32 -18.53 -14.20
C ALA A 204 -1.20 -20.06 -14.14
N GLU A 205 -0.34 -20.64 -14.97
CA GLU A 205 -0.10 -22.09 -14.96
C GLU A 205 0.45 -22.58 -13.63
N PHE A 206 1.38 -21.84 -13.01
CA PHE A 206 1.95 -22.18 -11.71
C PHE A 206 0.90 -22.22 -10.59
N LEU A 207 -0.03 -21.26 -10.59
CA LEU A 207 -1.13 -21.16 -9.63
C LEU A 207 -2.17 -22.26 -9.87
N GLU A 208 -2.60 -22.49 -11.11
CA GLU A 208 -3.65 -23.47 -11.43
C GLU A 208 -3.22 -24.93 -11.21
N LYS A 209 -1.95 -25.27 -11.48
CA LYS A 209 -1.42 -26.63 -11.29
C LYS A 209 -1.13 -26.97 -9.83
N GLY A 210 -1.02 -25.96 -8.96
CA GLY A 210 -0.33 -26.06 -7.69
C GLY A 210 -1.17 -26.30 -6.44
N GLY A 211 -2.50 -26.15 -6.54
CA GLY A 211 -3.30 -25.87 -5.36
C GLY A 211 -2.96 -24.49 -4.78
N LYS A 212 -3.36 -24.24 -3.53
CA LYS A 212 -3.00 -22.98 -2.85
C LYS A 212 -1.49 -22.90 -2.59
N ARG A 213 -0.92 -21.72 -2.82
CA ARG A 213 0.49 -21.39 -2.63
C ARG A 213 0.68 -20.42 -1.49
N ASP A 214 1.83 -20.48 -0.82
CA ASP A 214 2.20 -19.47 0.17
C ASP A 214 2.58 -18.14 -0.54
N LEU A 215 2.37 -17.02 0.15
CA LEU A 215 2.59 -15.68 -0.43
C LEU A 215 4.04 -15.52 -0.92
N ARG A 216 5.02 -15.95 -0.11
CA ARG A 216 6.44 -15.92 -0.50
C ARG A 216 6.78 -16.91 -1.63
N GLU A 217 6.03 -18.00 -1.81
CA GLU A 217 6.24 -18.90 -2.96
C GLU A 217 5.84 -18.23 -4.26
N ILE A 218 4.68 -17.55 -4.29
CA ILE A 218 4.20 -16.81 -5.46
C ILE A 218 5.19 -15.70 -5.83
N GLY A 219 5.67 -14.94 -4.84
CA GLY A 219 6.66 -13.89 -5.07
C GLY A 219 7.99 -14.46 -5.57
N THR A 220 8.49 -15.52 -4.96
CA THR A 220 9.76 -16.18 -5.33
C THR A 220 9.69 -16.70 -6.76
N PHE A 221 8.57 -17.29 -7.18
CA PHE A 221 8.37 -17.71 -8.56
C PHE A 221 8.59 -16.55 -9.55
N MET A 222 7.98 -15.39 -9.32
CA MET A 222 8.13 -14.24 -10.22
C MET A 222 9.55 -13.67 -10.20
N LEU A 223 10.20 -13.65 -9.03
CA LEU A 223 11.57 -13.17 -8.88
C LEU A 223 12.58 -14.08 -9.59
N ASP A 224 12.44 -15.39 -9.46
CA ASP A 224 13.27 -16.38 -10.15
C ASP A 224 12.99 -16.39 -11.65
N TRP A 225 11.74 -16.18 -12.05
CA TRP A 225 11.37 -16.02 -13.45
C TRP A 225 12.12 -14.84 -14.09
N ASN A 226 12.21 -13.71 -13.40
CA ASN A 226 12.99 -12.56 -13.88
C ASN A 226 14.46 -12.92 -14.07
N VAL A 227 15.10 -13.54 -13.07
CA VAL A 227 16.52 -13.94 -13.15
C VAL A 227 16.75 -14.88 -14.34
N LYS A 228 15.88 -15.88 -14.52
CA LYS A 228 15.95 -16.84 -15.63
C LYS A 228 15.81 -16.18 -17.01
N ASN A 229 15.12 -15.04 -17.08
CA ASN A 229 14.92 -14.27 -18.31
C ASN A 229 15.88 -13.06 -18.43
N GLY A 230 16.95 -13.00 -17.63
CA GLY A 230 17.96 -11.94 -17.71
C GLY A 230 17.50 -10.57 -17.21
N LEU A 231 16.46 -10.53 -16.39
CA LEU A 231 15.90 -9.32 -15.80
C LEU A 231 16.39 -9.11 -14.36
N ARG A 232 16.30 -7.87 -13.89
CA ARG A 232 16.45 -7.56 -12.46
C ARG A 232 15.22 -8.06 -11.69
N GLN A 233 15.40 -8.33 -10.40
CA GLN A 233 14.31 -8.71 -9.50
C GLN A 233 13.50 -7.48 -9.06
N TYR A 234 12.17 -7.59 -9.11
CA TYR A 234 11.23 -6.50 -8.83
C TYR A 234 10.51 -6.73 -7.49
N HIS A 235 11.27 -6.88 -6.40
CA HIS A 235 10.75 -7.30 -5.09
C HIS A 235 9.51 -6.51 -4.64
N PHE A 236 9.59 -5.19 -4.69
CA PHE A 236 8.51 -4.32 -4.21
C PHE A 236 7.24 -4.45 -5.07
N GLN A 237 7.38 -4.40 -6.40
CA GLN A 237 6.24 -4.51 -7.30
C GLN A 237 5.62 -5.90 -7.25
N TYR A 238 6.42 -6.95 -7.09
CA TYR A 238 5.92 -8.32 -6.98
C TYR A 238 5.30 -8.62 -5.63
N ALA A 239 5.74 -8.01 -4.53
CA ALA A 239 4.99 -8.06 -3.26
C ALA A 239 3.57 -7.49 -3.44
N ALA A 240 3.44 -6.35 -4.14
CA ALA A 240 2.13 -5.77 -4.46
C ALA A 240 1.27 -6.70 -5.33
N VAL A 241 1.86 -7.34 -6.36
CA VAL A 241 1.14 -8.32 -7.20
C VAL A 241 0.72 -9.55 -6.40
N VAL A 242 1.55 -10.05 -5.49
CA VAL A 242 1.20 -11.18 -4.61
C VAL A 242 -0.03 -10.85 -3.75
N ALA A 243 -0.05 -9.66 -3.14
CA ALA A 243 -1.21 -9.21 -2.39
C ALA A 243 -2.46 -9.07 -3.29
N ASP A 244 -2.30 -8.64 -4.55
CA ASP A 244 -3.43 -8.61 -5.49
C ASP A 244 -3.97 -10.02 -5.79
N VAL A 245 -3.09 -11.00 -5.99
CA VAL A 245 -3.52 -12.41 -6.14
C VAL A 245 -4.25 -12.89 -4.89
N ALA A 246 -3.80 -12.53 -3.69
CA ALA A 246 -4.46 -12.89 -2.44
C ALA A 246 -5.88 -12.27 -2.31
N ASP A 247 -6.06 -11.02 -2.76
CA ASP A 247 -7.31 -10.26 -2.61
C ASP A 247 -8.38 -10.58 -3.68
N TRP A 248 -7.95 -10.86 -4.92
CA TRP A 248 -8.85 -11.07 -6.06
C TRP A 248 -8.90 -12.52 -6.55
N TYR A 249 -7.89 -13.33 -6.23
CA TYR A 249 -7.86 -14.78 -6.49
C TYR A 249 -7.49 -15.61 -5.25
N PRO A 250 -8.23 -15.47 -4.14
CA PRO A 250 -7.91 -16.13 -2.87
C PRO A 250 -7.89 -17.66 -2.94
N GLN A 251 -8.52 -18.26 -3.95
CA GLN A 251 -8.51 -19.71 -4.15
C GLN A 251 -7.13 -20.28 -4.46
N TYR A 252 -6.17 -19.46 -4.90
CA TYR A 252 -4.79 -19.90 -5.20
C TYR A 252 -3.78 -19.56 -4.10
N THR A 253 -4.22 -18.96 -2.99
CA THR A 253 -3.31 -18.39 -1.99
C THR A 253 -3.62 -18.87 -0.57
N ASN A 254 -2.59 -19.30 0.15
CA ASN A 254 -2.61 -19.47 1.60
C ASN A 254 -2.41 -18.10 2.25
N LYS A 255 -3.51 -17.37 2.45
CA LYS A 255 -3.47 -15.98 2.92
C LYS A 255 -2.86 -15.80 4.31
N GLU A 256 -2.78 -16.86 5.10
CA GLU A 256 -2.22 -16.87 6.46
C GLU A 256 -0.70 -17.09 6.47
N SER A 257 -0.11 -17.44 5.33
CA SER A 257 1.34 -17.64 5.23
C SER A 257 2.12 -16.32 5.36
N PRO A 258 3.41 -16.35 5.77
CA PRO A 258 4.23 -15.15 5.89
C PRO A 258 4.34 -14.35 4.58
N PHE A 259 4.43 -13.03 4.70
CA PHE A 259 4.48 -12.08 3.57
C PHE A 259 5.87 -11.42 3.44
N TYR A 260 6.06 -10.57 2.44
CA TYR A 260 7.25 -9.73 2.31
C TYR A 260 7.07 -8.44 3.12
N TYR A 261 8.06 -8.04 3.90
CA TYR A 261 7.98 -6.84 4.75
C TYR A 261 8.86 -5.73 4.18
N GLY A 262 8.26 -4.58 3.87
CA GLY A 262 8.98 -3.37 3.47
C GLY A 262 9.74 -2.73 4.63
N SER A 263 10.62 -1.76 4.34
CA SER A 263 11.47 -1.14 5.35
C SER A 263 10.69 -0.52 6.52
N ASN A 264 9.59 0.18 6.25
CA ASN A 264 8.75 0.78 7.28
C ASN A 264 8.05 -0.28 8.15
N ALA A 265 7.57 -1.37 7.54
CA ALA A 265 7.01 -2.48 8.30
C ALA A 265 8.08 -3.16 9.17
N VAL A 266 9.28 -3.39 8.63
CA VAL A 266 10.40 -3.97 9.40
C VAL A 266 10.77 -3.09 10.59
N GLU A 267 10.83 -1.77 10.40
CA GLU A 267 11.06 -0.82 11.49
C GLU A 267 9.95 -0.90 12.54
N CYS A 268 8.68 -0.79 12.12
CA CYS A 268 7.53 -0.92 12.99
C CYS A 268 7.60 -2.20 13.84
N ILE A 269 7.72 -3.35 13.19
CA ILE A 269 7.76 -4.67 13.84
C ILE A 269 8.89 -4.76 14.87
N SER A 270 10.03 -4.10 14.62
CA SER A 270 11.16 -4.05 15.55
C SER A 270 10.85 -3.31 16.86
N TYR A 271 9.88 -2.40 16.85
CA TYR A 271 9.36 -1.76 18.07
C TYR A 271 8.32 -2.61 18.77
N LEU A 272 7.50 -3.35 18.03
CA LEU A 272 6.36 -4.10 18.56
C LEU A 272 6.78 -5.18 19.56
N ALA A 273 7.91 -5.86 19.35
CA ALA A 273 8.35 -6.93 20.23
C ALA A 273 9.88 -7.02 20.33
N LYS A 274 10.36 -7.86 21.25
CA LYS A 274 11.77 -8.24 21.37
C LYS A 274 11.90 -9.77 21.38
N PRO A 275 12.96 -10.32 20.79
CA PRO A 275 13.22 -11.75 20.88
C PRO A 275 13.71 -12.10 22.30
N THR A 276 13.09 -13.11 22.94
CA THR A 276 13.52 -13.62 24.27
C THR A 276 14.74 -14.54 24.17
N THR A 277 15.07 -14.98 22.96
CA THR A 277 16.20 -15.85 22.64
C THR A 277 16.81 -15.41 21.30
N LYS A 278 18.10 -15.68 21.06
CA LYS A 278 18.73 -15.39 19.77
C LYS A 278 17.93 -16.03 18.63
N MET A 279 17.52 -15.23 17.65
CA MET A 279 16.65 -15.64 16.55
C MET A 279 17.10 -14.98 15.24
N LYS A 280 16.85 -15.62 14.09
CA LYS A 280 17.03 -14.97 12.79
C LYS A 280 16.00 -13.86 12.62
N GLN A 281 16.38 -12.77 11.96
CA GLN A 281 15.50 -11.62 11.77
C GLN A 281 14.17 -12.01 11.12
N GLU A 282 14.19 -12.76 10.02
CA GLU A 282 12.96 -13.19 9.32
C GLU A 282 12.03 -13.99 10.24
N GLN A 283 12.56 -14.94 11.01
CA GLN A 283 11.77 -15.72 11.98
C GLN A 283 11.16 -14.86 13.09
N PHE A 284 11.87 -13.80 13.51
CA PHE A 284 11.36 -12.86 14.48
C PHE A 284 10.21 -12.04 13.90
N LEU A 285 10.37 -11.49 12.69
CA LEU A 285 9.32 -10.74 12.01
C LEU A 285 8.07 -11.62 11.81
N ASP A 286 8.25 -12.86 11.33
CA ASP A 286 7.15 -13.80 11.10
C ASP A 286 6.37 -14.10 12.39
N GLN A 287 7.05 -14.30 13.53
CA GLN A 287 6.38 -14.54 14.82
C GLN A 287 5.57 -13.34 15.32
N VAL A 288 6.04 -12.11 15.07
CA VAL A 288 5.26 -10.91 15.43
C VAL A 288 4.03 -10.79 14.55
N MET A 289 4.15 -11.06 13.26
CA MET A 289 3.03 -11.01 12.31
C MET A 289 2.00 -12.11 12.55
N GLU A 290 2.44 -13.31 12.95
CA GLU A 290 1.56 -14.39 13.41
C GLU A 290 0.76 -13.95 14.64
N LYS A 291 1.42 -13.32 15.63
CA LYS A 291 0.72 -12.78 16.80
C LYS A 291 -0.30 -11.69 16.44
N ILE A 292 0.05 -10.79 15.50
CA ILE A 292 -0.90 -9.79 14.99
C ILE A 292 -2.11 -10.49 14.38
N TYR A 293 -1.90 -11.51 13.54
CA TYR A 293 -2.99 -12.28 12.96
C TYR A 293 -3.88 -12.95 14.03
N GLU A 294 -3.28 -13.56 15.06
CA GLU A 294 -4.02 -14.16 16.18
C GLU A 294 -4.90 -13.14 16.93
N ASP A 295 -4.37 -11.94 17.21
CA ASP A 295 -5.05 -10.93 18.02
C ASP A 295 -6.07 -10.10 17.21
N THR A 296 -5.90 -9.98 15.89
CA THR A 296 -6.67 -9.04 15.04
C THR A 296 -7.45 -9.70 13.90
N GLY A 297 -7.05 -10.91 13.49
CA GLY A 297 -7.52 -11.58 12.27
C GLY A 297 -6.98 -10.97 10.96
N ALA A 298 -6.12 -9.96 11.00
CA ALA A 298 -5.55 -9.34 9.80
C ALA A 298 -4.52 -10.26 9.14
N TYR A 299 -4.78 -10.67 7.89
CA TYR A 299 -3.83 -11.48 7.12
C TYR A 299 -2.46 -10.80 7.01
N PRO A 300 -1.34 -11.55 6.99
CA PRO A 300 0.02 -10.99 6.97
C PRO A 300 0.30 -9.87 5.95
N TYR A 301 -0.30 -9.92 4.76
CA TYR A 301 -0.13 -8.88 3.74
C TYR A 301 -0.93 -7.60 3.99
N ASN A 302 -2.03 -7.68 4.75
CA ASN A 302 -2.77 -6.53 5.23
C ASN A 302 -2.07 -5.92 6.45
N ALA A 303 -1.66 -6.78 7.40
CA ALA A 303 -0.95 -6.35 8.59
C ALA A 303 0.38 -5.65 8.27
N GLU A 304 1.06 -6.01 7.19
CA GLU A 304 2.28 -5.33 6.73
C GLU A 304 2.04 -3.86 6.36
N ASP A 305 0.94 -3.58 5.65
CA ASP A 305 0.52 -2.22 5.28
C ASP A 305 0.12 -1.42 6.52
N VAL A 306 -0.64 -2.05 7.44
CA VAL A 306 -0.99 -1.44 8.74
C VAL A 306 0.25 -1.15 9.58
N CYS A 307 1.27 -2.01 9.56
CA CYS A 307 2.54 -1.73 10.23
C CYS A 307 3.25 -0.51 9.64
N CYS A 308 3.21 -0.33 8.32
CA CYS A 308 3.77 0.84 7.65
C CYS A 308 3.04 2.14 8.02
N ASP A 309 1.72 2.09 8.16
CA ASP A 309 0.92 3.26 8.53
C ASP A 309 0.96 3.55 10.03
N PHE A 310 1.05 2.52 10.88
CA PHE A 310 1.20 2.69 12.33
C PHE A 310 2.46 3.47 12.68
N ILE A 311 3.63 3.11 12.12
CA ILE A 311 4.86 3.84 12.44
C ILE A 311 4.79 5.30 11.96
N ARG A 312 4.19 5.55 10.79
CA ARG A 312 3.93 6.91 10.30
C ARG A 312 2.98 7.68 11.20
N TRP A 313 1.97 7.03 11.76
CA TRP A 313 1.03 7.63 12.70
C TRP A 313 1.72 7.97 14.03
N VAL A 314 2.58 7.10 14.55
CA VAL A 314 3.45 7.37 15.72
C VAL A 314 4.38 8.56 15.45
N GLU A 315 4.92 8.67 14.24
CA GLU A 315 5.76 9.77 13.76
C GLU A 315 4.98 11.04 13.38
N ASN A 316 3.65 11.02 13.51
CA ASN A 316 2.73 12.08 13.13
C ASN A 316 2.97 12.59 11.69
N TYR A 317 3.17 11.64 10.77
CA TYR A 317 3.45 11.90 9.37
C TYR A 317 2.29 12.62 8.69
N VAL A 318 2.65 13.74 8.05
CA VAL A 318 1.82 14.51 7.13
C VAL A 318 2.71 14.85 5.95
N ARG A 319 2.27 14.57 4.72
CA ARG A 319 3.02 14.94 3.53
C ARG A 319 2.83 16.44 3.28
N PRO A 320 3.89 17.27 3.34
CA PRO A 320 3.76 18.68 2.96
C PRO A 320 3.34 18.80 1.50
N GLY A 321 2.48 19.78 1.20
CA GLY A 321 1.96 20.03 -0.14
C GLY A 321 0.43 20.20 -0.17
N SER A 322 -0.07 20.50 -1.37
CA SER A 322 -1.42 21.04 -1.61
C SER A 322 -2.58 20.33 -0.93
N ASP A 323 -2.47 19.02 -0.71
CA ASP A 323 -3.52 18.23 -0.06
C ASP A 323 -3.66 18.55 1.43
N TYR A 324 -2.60 19.03 2.08
CA TYR A 324 -2.52 19.25 3.52
C TYR A 324 -1.95 20.61 3.93
N ASP A 325 -1.62 21.51 2.99
CA ASP A 325 -1.11 22.88 3.27
C ASP A 325 -2.08 23.76 4.09
N HIS A 326 -3.33 23.33 4.24
CA HIS A 326 -4.34 24.02 5.05
C HIS A 326 -4.31 23.62 6.53
N LEU A 327 -3.56 22.59 6.91
CA LEU A 327 -3.46 22.12 8.28
C LEU A 327 -2.38 22.89 9.05
N ASP A 328 -2.62 23.09 10.35
CA ASP A 328 -1.58 23.55 11.28
C ASP A 328 -0.79 22.35 11.79
N PHE A 329 0.46 22.23 11.35
CA PHE A 329 1.33 21.11 11.70
C PHE A 329 1.85 21.18 13.15
N ASP A 330 1.60 22.28 13.87
CA ASP A 330 1.89 22.38 15.30
C ASP A 330 0.71 21.94 16.18
N ASP A 331 -0.50 21.83 15.60
CA ASP A 331 -1.73 21.50 16.33
C ASP A 331 -2.38 20.18 15.92
N VAL A 332 -2.09 19.66 14.72
CA VAL A 332 -2.62 18.36 14.29
C VAL A 332 -1.77 17.20 14.79
N TRP A 333 -2.30 16.32 15.66
CA TRP A 333 -1.52 15.23 16.27
C TRP A 333 -2.27 13.90 16.31
N SER A 334 -1.52 12.81 16.24
CA SER A 334 -2.06 11.50 16.56
C SER A 334 -2.47 11.42 18.04
N SER A 335 -3.42 10.54 18.32
CA SER A 335 -3.77 10.16 19.70
C SER A 335 -2.73 9.24 20.34
N CYS A 336 -1.59 8.98 19.68
CA CYS A 336 -0.57 8.02 20.10
C CYS A 336 -0.16 8.23 21.57
N ARG A 337 -0.16 7.16 22.38
CA ARG A 337 0.18 7.21 23.81
C ARG A 337 1.68 7.20 24.08
N ILE A 338 2.50 6.91 23.08
CA ILE A 338 3.95 6.85 23.19
C ILE A 338 4.50 8.26 22.95
N LYS A 339 4.82 8.97 24.03
CA LYS A 339 5.19 10.39 23.99
C LYS A 339 6.70 10.66 23.88
N ASP A 340 7.51 9.61 23.90
CA ASP A 340 8.98 9.68 23.84
C ASP A 340 9.56 9.00 22.57
N HIS A 341 8.74 8.78 21.53
CA HIS A 341 9.24 8.28 20.27
C HIS A 341 10.19 9.32 19.63
N PRO A 342 11.40 8.95 19.20
CA PRO A 342 12.45 9.93 18.88
C PRO A 342 12.43 10.46 17.44
N TYR A 343 11.64 9.87 16.55
CA TYR A 343 11.68 10.14 15.11
C TYR A 343 10.41 10.80 14.61
N GLY A 344 10.48 11.36 13.40
CA GLY A 344 9.34 12.05 12.80
C GLY A 344 9.04 13.40 13.45
N ARG A 345 7.78 13.81 13.32
CA ARG A 345 7.24 15.02 13.94
C ARG A 345 6.70 14.67 15.33
N GLN A 346 7.26 15.27 16.37
CA GLN A 346 6.87 14.97 17.76
C GLN A 346 6.48 16.23 18.51
N LYS A 347 5.35 16.20 19.21
CA LYS A 347 4.86 17.34 20.02
C LYS A 347 5.88 17.77 21.08
N ALA A 348 6.59 16.80 21.68
CA ALA A 348 7.64 17.07 22.65
C ALA A 348 8.81 17.87 22.07
N MET A 349 9.08 17.79 20.75
CA MET A 349 10.16 18.58 20.12
C MET A 349 9.84 20.09 20.12
N LEU A 350 8.57 20.47 19.95
CA LEU A 350 8.12 21.86 20.11
C LEU A 350 8.23 22.30 21.58
N GLN A 351 7.74 21.46 22.50
CA GLN A 351 7.72 21.77 23.95
C GLN A 351 9.13 21.92 24.53
N LEU A 352 10.10 21.16 24.02
CA LEU A 352 11.50 21.24 24.41
C LEU A 352 12.28 22.35 23.68
N GLY A 353 11.66 23.05 22.72
CA GLY A 353 12.32 24.08 21.92
C GLY A 353 13.39 23.54 20.98
N LEU A 354 13.27 22.28 20.53
CA LEU A 354 14.17 21.67 19.54
C LEU A 354 13.85 22.13 18.11
N ILE A 355 12.65 22.65 17.91
CA ILE A 355 12.18 23.30 16.70
C ILE A 355 11.12 24.33 17.08
N ASP A 356 11.10 25.48 16.41
CA ASP A 356 10.15 26.55 16.71
C ASP A 356 8.75 26.25 16.17
N THR A 357 8.66 25.63 14.98
CA THR A 357 7.40 25.29 14.30
C THR A 357 7.63 24.25 13.21
N PHE A 358 6.66 23.35 13.01
CA PHE A 358 6.60 22.43 11.88
C PHE A 358 5.85 23.00 10.67
N ASN A 359 5.19 24.16 10.79
CA ASN A 359 4.41 24.77 9.69
C ASN A 359 5.26 25.20 8.48
N ASN A 360 6.57 25.33 8.64
CA ASN A 360 7.49 25.78 7.59
C ASN A 360 8.26 24.64 6.90
N ILE A 361 7.93 23.38 7.19
CA ILE A 361 8.66 22.24 6.59
C ILE A 361 8.23 22.01 5.14
N THR A 362 9.20 21.75 4.26
CA THR A 362 8.96 21.38 2.85
C THR A 362 9.04 19.86 2.63
N ALA A 363 9.51 19.12 3.63
CA ALA A 363 9.52 17.67 3.69
C ALA A 363 9.28 17.23 5.14
N HIS A 364 8.60 16.11 5.32
CA HIS A 364 8.44 15.53 6.66
C HIS A 364 9.82 15.16 7.22
N PRO A 365 10.14 15.49 8.49
CA PRO A 365 11.43 15.15 9.10
C PRO A 365 11.53 13.63 9.29
N SER A 366 12.21 12.93 8.38
CA SER A 366 12.43 11.49 8.52
C SER A 366 13.49 11.18 9.57
N ASP A 367 13.39 10.00 10.18
CA ASP A 367 14.40 9.46 11.08
C ASP A 367 14.75 10.44 12.23
N ASP A 368 16.04 10.61 12.51
CA ASP A 368 16.61 11.45 13.56
C ASP A 368 16.92 12.89 13.11
N THR A 369 16.28 13.39 12.04
CA THR A 369 16.59 14.70 11.44
C THR A 369 16.59 15.85 12.46
N ILE A 370 15.56 15.95 13.30
CA ILE A 370 15.45 17.01 14.31
C ILE A 370 16.49 16.85 15.42
N LEU A 371 16.75 15.61 15.85
CA LEU A 371 17.73 15.34 16.89
C LEU A 371 19.15 15.67 16.42
N LYS A 372 19.49 15.30 15.18
CA LYS A 372 20.77 15.66 14.55
C LYS A 372 20.96 17.17 14.45
N ALA A 373 19.93 17.91 14.07
CA ALA A 373 19.99 19.38 14.01
C ALA A 373 20.30 20.00 15.39
N ASN A 374 19.97 19.30 16.47
CA ASN A 374 20.20 19.74 17.86
C ASN A 374 21.38 19.02 18.55
N ASN A 375 22.20 18.26 17.82
CA ASN A 375 23.30 17.45 18.37
C ASN A 375 22.86 16.54 19.54
N MET A 376 21.66 15.97 19.45
CA MET A 376 21.03 15.21 20.50
C MET A 376 20.98 13.72 20.16
N THR A 377 21.27 12.86 21.14
CA THR A 377 21.08 11.41 21.02
C THR A 377 19.64 11.01 21.38
N VAL A 378 19.18 9.86 20.87
CA VAL A 378 17.88 9.28 21.22
C VAL A 378 17.69 9.14 22.73
N GLU A 379 18.73 8.72 23.47
CA GLU A 379 18.65 8.54 24.91
C GLU A 379 18.55 9.86 25.67
N GLN A 380 19.26 10.90 25.23
CA GLN A 380 19.11 12.26 25.77
C GLN A 380 17.70 12.79 25.53
N TYR A 381 17.16 12.64 24.32
CA TYR A 381 15.81 13.05 23.98
C TYR A 381 14.77 12.37 24.89
N LYS A 382 14.83 11.03 25.00
CA LYS A 382 13.92 10.28 25.85
C LYS A 382 14.00 10.68 27.32
N ASN A 383 15.18 11.06 27.81
CA ASN A 383 15.34 11.55 29.17
C ASN A 383 14.73 12.94 29.36
N LEU A 384 14.78 13.82 28.36
CA LEU A 384 14.10 15.12 28.40
C LEU A 384 12.57 14.95 28.35
N CYS A 385 12.05 14.03 27.53
CA CYS A 385 10.61 13.74 27.47
C CYS A 385 10.02 13.29 28.82
N LYS A 386 10.81 12.64 29.69
CA LYS A 386 10.37 12.25 31.04
C LYS A 386 10.13 13.45 31.97
N ALA A 387 10.65 14.63 31.64
CA ALA A 387 10.52 15.84 32.43
C ALA A 387 9.36 16.76 31.97
N LEU A 388 8.66 16.39 30.89
CA LEU A 388 7.42 17.00 30.41
C LEU A 388 6.21 16.34 31.06
#